data_AF-A0AB38RPL3-F1
#
_entry.id   AF-A0AB38RPL3-F1
#
_cell.length_a   1.000
_cell.length_b   1.000
_cell.length_c   1.000
_cell.angle_alpha   90.00
_cell.angle_beta   90.00
_cell.angle_gamma   90.00
#
_symmetry.space_group_name_H-M   'P 1'
#
loop_
_entity.id
_entity.type
_entity.pdbx_description
1 polymer ?
#
loop_
_entity_poly.entity_id
_entity_poly.type
_entity_poly.pdbx_seq_one_letter_code
_entity_poly.pdbx_strand_id
1 'polypeptide(L)' 'MELEGLREAMKTQGIIEWAKGMWMAAHGGDEDRAFEVLVEQSQRRKIRLSALATELVETFPKR' A
#
# COMPACT_ATOMS: atom_id res chain seq x y z
N MET A 1 0.66 -27.39 2.38
CA MET A 1 1.34 -26.18 1.87
C MET A 1 0.26 -25.22 1.39
N GLU A 2 -0.43 -24.57 2.32
CA GLU A 2 -1.54 -23.63 2.04
C GLU A 2 -1.44 -22.35 2.90
N LEU A 3 -0.60 -22.37 3.95
CA LEU A 3 -0.46 -21.28 4.90
C LEU A 3 0.44 -20.14 4.40
N GLU A 4 1.36 -20.41 3.48
CA GLU A 4 2.29 -19.40 2.95
C GLU A 4 1.59 -18.40 2.03
N GLY A 5 0.68 -18.85 1.17
CA GLY A 5 -0.09 -17.97 0.29
C GLY A 5 -1.04 -17.05 1.07
N LEU A 6 -1.68 -17.56 2.13
CA LEU A 6 -2.54 -16.76 3.00
C LEU A 6 -1.72 -15.74 3.81
N ARG A 7 -0.56 -16.15 4.35
CA ARG A 7 0.31 -15.25 5.12
C ARG A 7 0.89 -14.13 4.26
N GLU A 8 1.27 -14.45 3.03
CA GLU A 8 1.73 -13.45 2.05
C GLU A 8 0.59 -12.54 1.60
N ALA A 9 -0.61 -13.07 1.36
CA ALA A 9 -1.79 -12.27 1.05
C ALA A 9 -2.16 -11.33 2.21
N MET A 10 -2.14 -11.80 3.46
CA MET A 10 -2.41 -10.98 4.63
C MET A 10 -1.35 -9.89 4.86
N LYS A 11 -0.06 -10.20 4.67
CA LYS A 11 1.00 -9.17 4.67
C LYS A 11 0.77 -8.13 3.59
N THR A 12 0.35 -8.57 2.40
CA THR A 12 0.11 -7.70 1.26
C THR A 12 -1.08 -6.77 1.50
N GLN A 13 -2.18 -7.30 2.05
CA GLN A 13 -3.34 -6.50 2.44
C GLN A 13 -2.99 -5.49 3.55
N GLY A 14 -2.25 -5.91 4.57
CA GLY A 14 -1.81 -5.02 5.65
C GLY A 14 -0.87 -3.91 5.18
N ILE A 15 0.01 -4.18 4.21
CA ILE A 15 0.89 -3.16 3.60
C ILE A 15 0.10 -2.13 2.81
N ILE A 16 -0.94 -2.54 2.08
CA ILE A 16 -1.78 -1.61 1.32
C ILE A 16 -2.57 -0.71 2.27
N GLU A 17 -3.19 -1.27 3.32
CA GLU A 17 -3.87 -0.47 4.36
C GLU A 17 -2.91 0.51 5.03
N TRP A 18 -1.68 0.07 5.33
CA TRP A 18 -0.70 0.96 5.95
C TRP A 18 -0.27 2.09 5.01
N ALA A 19 -0.05 1.80 3.73
CA ALA A 19 0.24 2.81 2.71
C ALA A 19 -0.92 3.81 2.55
N LYS A 20 -2.18 3.37 2.61
CA LYS A 20 -3.34 4.28 2.64
C LYS A 20 -3.30 5.19 3.87
N GLY A 21 -3.10 4.61 5.05
CA GLY A 21 -3.01 5.37 6.30
C GLY A 21 -1.90 6.42 6.29
N MET A 22 -0.75 6.08 5.72
CA MET A 22 0.35 7.04 5.50
C MET A 22 -0.04 8.16 4.54
N TRP A 23 -0.71 7.83 3.44
CA TRP A 23 -1.18 8.83 2.49
C TRP A 23 -2.20 9.78 3.13
N MET A 24 -3.16 9.24 3.89
CA MET A 24 -4.16 9.98 4.65
C MET A 24 -3.52 10.90 5.68
N ALA A 25 -2.51 10.41 6.42
CA ALA A 25 -1.78 11.21 7.40
C ALA A 25 -0.98 12.36 6.75
N ALA A 26 -0.45 12.14 5.54
CA ALA A 26 0.36 13.14 4.83
C ALA A 26 -0.48 14.21 4.10
N HIS A 27 -1.64 13.85 3.55
CA HIS A 27 -2.42 14.75 2.68
C HIS A 27 -3.74 15.23 3.32
N GLY A 28 -4.26 14.52 4.32
CA GLY A 28 -5.63 14.70 4.79
C GLY A 28 -6.64 14.23 3.74
N GLY A 29 -7.46 13.23 4.06
CA GLY A 29 -8.44 12.69 3.11
C GLY A 29 -9.11 11.42 3.61
N ASP A 30 -10.06 10.92 2.81
CA ASP A 30 -10.74 9.65 3.05
C ASP A 30 -9.93 8.44 2.54
N GLU A 31 -10.32 7.25 2.98
CA GLU A 31 -9.65 6.00 2.63
C GLU A 31 -9.79 5.66 1.14
N ASP A 32 -10.96 5.93 0.56
CA ASP A 32 -11.28 5.60 -0.83
C ASP A 32 -10.38 6.37 -1.78
N ARG A 33 -10.19 7.67 -1.53
CA ARG A 33 -9.32 8.53 -2.30
C ARG A 33 -7.86 8.12 -2.18
N ALA A 34 -7.43 7.74 -0.98
CA ALA A 34 -6.08 7.23 -0.76
C ALA A 34 -5.82 5.98 -1.61
N PHE A 35 -6.80 5.07 -1.67
CA PHE A 35 -6.71 3.87 -2.49
C PHE A 35 -6.68 4.17 -3.98
N GLU A 36 -7.57 5.05 -4.47
CA GLU A 36 -7.58 5.48 -5.87
C GLU A 36 -6.22 6.05 -6.30
N VAL A 37 -5.61 6.88 -5.46
CA VAL A 37 -4.29 7.47 -5.75
C VAL A 37 -3.23 6.38 -5.82
N LEU A 38 -3.21 5.43 -4.88
CA LEU A 38 -2.27 4.31 -4.93
C LEU A 38 -2.47 3.46 -6.20
N VAL A 39 -3.71 3.20 -6.60
CA VAL A 39 -4.03 2.48 -7.85
C VAL A 39 -3.53 3.25 -9.07
N GLU A 40 -3.81 4.55 -9.14
CA GLU A 40 -3.37 5.40 -10.25
C GLU A 40 -1.84 5.41 -10.35
N GLN A 41 -1.13 5.59 -9.24
CA GLN A 41 0.33 5.58 -9.21
C GLN A 41 0.90 4.20 -9.62
N SER A 42 0.27 3.12 -9.17
CA SER A 42 0.65 1.75 -9.53
C SER A 42 0.53 1.52 -11.03
N GLN A 43 -0.57 1.96 -11.64
CA GLN A 43 -0.81 1.86 -13.09
C GLN A 43 0.16 2.73 -13.88
N ARG A 44 0.36 4.00 -13.47
CA ARG A 44 1.30 4.93 -14.12
C ARG A 44 2.72 4.37 -14.12
N ARG A 45 3.13 3.73 -13.02
CA ARG A 45 4.46 3.10 -12.87
C ARG A 45 4.55 1.69 -13.46
N LYS A 46 3.44 1.11 -13.92
CA LYS A 46 3.33 -0.28 -14.39
C LYS A 46 3.87 -1.32 -13.39
N ILE A 47 3.65 -1.08 -12.10
CA ILE A 47 4.03 -2.01 -11.03
C ILE A 47 2.78 -2.49 -10.28
N ARG A 48 2.89 -3.62 -9.59
CA ARG A 48 1.79 -4.13 -8.74
C ARG A 48 1.51 -3.13 -7.61
N LEU A 49 0.23 -2.95 -7.27
CA LEU A 49 -0.20 -2.08 -6.17
C LEU A 49 0.49 -2.43 -4.85
N SER A 50 0.64 -3.73 -4.58
CA SER A 50 1.39 -4.23 -3.43
C SER A 50 2.85 -3.81 -3.42
N ALA A 51 3.52 -3.85 -4.57
CA ALA A 51 4.90 -3.41 -4.68
C ALA A 51 5.04 -1.90 -4.46
N LEU A 52 4.11 -1.10 -5.01
CA LEU A 52 4.06 0.33 -4.75
C LEU A 52 3.86 0.62 -3.24
N ALA A 53 2.92 -0.08 -2.60
CA ALA A 53 2.64 0.09 -1.18
C ALA A 53 3.84 -0.30 -0.31
N THR A 54 4.55 -1.38 -0.64
CA THR A 54 5.81 -1.76 0.01
C THR A 54 6.85 -0.66 -0.13
N GLU A 55 7.09 -0.15 -1.35
CA GLU A 55 8.06 0.94 -1.55
C GLU A 55 7.71 2.19 -0.76
N LEU A 56 6.42 2.57 -0.70
CA LEU A 56 5.96 3.72 0.08
C LEU A 56 6.25 3.54 1.57
N VAL A 57 5.96 2.36 2.10
CA VAL A 57 6.22 2.01 3.50
C VAL A 57 7.72 2.00 3.81
N GLU A 58 8.54 1.48 2.89
CA GLU A 58 10.00 1.40 3.06
C GLU A 58 10.69 2.77 2.93
N THR A 59 10.14 3.68 2.12
CA THR A 59 10.72 5.02 1.90
C THR A 59 10.40 6.03 2.99
N PHE A 60 9.39 5.79 3.84
CA PHE A 60 9.17 6.60 5.03
C PHE A 60 9.91 5.99 6.23
N PRO A 61 11.06 6.55 6.64
CA PRO A 61 11.78 6.04 7.79
C PRO A 61 10.92 6.24 9.04
N LYS A 62 10.79 5.16 9.84
CA LYS A 62 10.29 5.21 11.21
C LYS A 62 11.14 6.24 11.98
N ARG A 63 10.57 7.42 12.25
CA ARG A 63 11.12 8.35 13.25
C ARG A 63 10.75 7.88 14.64
#